data_AF-A0A4D6NYL0-F1
#
_entry.id   AF-A0A4D6NYL0-F1
#
_cell.length_a   1.000
_cell.length_b   1.000
_cell.length_c   1.000
_cell.angle_alpha   90.00
_cell.angle_beta   90.00
_cell.angle_gamma   90.00
#
_symmetry.space_group_name_H-M   'P 1'
#
loop_
_entity.id
_entity.type
_entity.pdbx_description
1 polymer ?
#
loop_
_entity_poly.entity_id
_entity_poly.type
_entity_poly.pdbx_seq_one_letter_code
_entity_poly.pdbx_strand_id
1 'polypeptide(L)' 'RTIEKFEKEAAELGKGSFKYAWVLDKLKAE' A
#
# COMPACT_ATOMS: atom_id res chain seq x y z
N ARG A 1 -4.93 8.39 -7.60
CA ARG A 1 -5.47 8.73 -6.26
C ARG A 1 -5.52 7.52 -5.32
N THR A 2 -5.83 6.31 -5.81
CA THR A 2 -5.89 5.08 -4.98
C THR A 2 -4.52 4.59 -4.49
N ILE A 3 -3.50 4.61 -5.35
CA ILE A 3 -2.11 4.25 -4.99
C ILE A 3 -1.57 5.10 -3.84
N GLU A 4 -1.73 6.42 -3.90
CA GLU A 4 -1.23 7.36 -2.87
C GLU A 4 -1.90 7.12 -1.50
N LYS A 5 -3.18 6.75 -1.50
CA LYS A 5 -3.91 6.37 -0.27
C LYS A 5 -3.30 5.09 0.33
N PHE A 6 -3.09 4.07 -0.48
CA PHE A 6 -2.47 2.82 -0.02
C PHE A 6 -1.00 3.00 0.36
N GLU A 7 -0.26 3.90 -0.28
CA GLU A 7 1.12 4.21 0.09
C GLU A 7 1.22 4.87 1.47
N LYS A 8 0.28 5.77 1.81
CA LYS A 8 0.15 6.33 3.16
C LYS A 8 -0.26 5.27 4.17
N GLU A 9 -1.27 4.46 3.85
CA GLU A 9 -1.75 3.40 4.75
C GLU A 9 -0.66 2.35 5.03
N ALA A 10 0.15 2.01 4.02
CA ALA A 10 1.31 1.13 4.19
C ALA A 10 2.40 1.76 5.07
N ALA A 11 2.61 3.06 4.95
CA ALA A 11 3.56 3.80 5.79
C ALA A 11 3.07 3.90 7.25
N GLU A 12 1.76 4.13 7.46
CA GLU A 12 1.13 4.18 8.79
C GLU A 12 1.11 2.80 9.48
N LEU A 13 0.92 1.73 8.71
CA LEU A 13 0.95 0.34 9.22
C LEU A 13 2.39 -0.18 9.46
N GLY A 14 3.42 0.66 9.30
CA GLY A 14 4.82 0.25 9.50
C GLY A 14 5.32 -0.74 8.46
N LYS A 15 4.63 -0.90 7.32
CA LYS A 15 5.00 -1.83 6.25
C LYS A 15 6.04 -1.23 5.30
N GLY A 16 7.00 -0.47 5.81
CA GLY A 16 7.99 0.26 5.01
C GLY A 16 8.72 -0.64 4.00
N SER A 17 9.13 -1.85 4.43
CA SER A 17 9.85 -2.81 3.59
C SER A 17 8.97 -3.55 2.56
N PHE A 18 7.66 -3.61 2.77
CA PHE A 18 6.71 -4.27 1.87
C PHE A 18 5.68 -3.31 1.27
N LYS A 19 5.92 -2.00 1.36
CA LYS A 19 4.99 -0.94 0.97
C LYS A 19 4.43 -1.19 -0.43
N TYR A 20 5.31 -1.42 -1.40
CA TYR A 20 4.89 -1.62 -2.79
C TYR A 20 4.20 -2.97 -3.02
N ALA A 21 4.66 -4.05 -2.40
CA ALA A 21 4.01 -5.36 -2.54
C ALA A 21 2.60 -5.35 -1.95
N TRP A 22 2.40 -4.68 -0.81
CA TRP A 22 1.11 -4.56 -0.16
C TRP A 22 0.15 -3.62 -0.89
N VAL A 23 0.66 -2.51 -1.43
CA VAL A 23 -0.12 -1.62 -2.32
C VAL A 23 -0.56 -2.37 -3.59
N LEU A 24 0.33 -3.15 -4.20
CA LEU A 24 0.01 -3.95 -5.40
C LEU A 24 -1.02 -5.05 -5.11
N ASP A 25 -0.92 -5.72 -3.96
CA ASP A 25 -1.90 -6.70 -3.51
C ASP A 25 -3.29 -6.07 -3.34
N LYS A 26 -3.36 -4.90 -2.69
CA LYS A 26 -4.59 -4.12 -2.52
C LYS A 26 -5.20 -3.65 -3.83
N LEU A 27 -4.39 -3.24 -4.80
CA LEU A 27 -4.86 -2.83 -6.13
C LEU A 27 -5.29 -3.99 -7.01
N LYS A 28 -4.87 -5.21 -6.71
CA LYS A 28 -5.24 -6.41 -7.47
C LYS A 28 -6.49 -7.08 -6.90
N ALA A 29 -6.80 -6.82 -5.64
CA ALA A 29 -8.00 -7.30 -4.95
C ALA A 29 -9.22 -6.36 -5.11
N GLU A 30 -9.01 -5.16 -5.65
CA GLU A 30 -10.04 -4.17 -5.99
C GLU A 30 -10.34 -4.19 -7.51
#